data_AF-U4Q3E8-F1
#
_entry.id   AF-U4Q3E8-F1
#
_cell.length_a   1.000
_cell.length_b   1.000
_cell.length_c   1.000
_cell.angle_alpha   90.00
_cell.angle_beta   90.00
_cell.angle_gamma   90.00
#
_symmetry.space_group_name_H-M   'P 1'
#
loop_
_entity.id
_entity.type
_entity.pdbx_description
1 polymer ?
#
loop_
_entity_poly.entity_id
_entity_poly.type
_entity_poly.pdbx_seq_one_letter_code
_entity_poly.pdbx_strand_id
1 'polypeptide(L)'
;MISREKPMSKNAILQTYFGALLFATATGLFVWFNGEDGVAIFQKSLLAPLYLLATTGLRHFFPRERDHRRGILTMLEYHALEAAVLGVFLLIVIDPLPNDLRGQILYFCLFVIVVGGANFALGTLQRSRHGENR
;
A
#
# COMPACT_ATOMS: atom_id res chain seq x y z
N MET A 1 -10.31 -13.97 -28.80
CA MET A 1 -10.21 -14.84 -27.62
C MET A 1 -10.11 -13.96 -26.38
N ILE A 2 -11.19 -13.87 -25.60
CA ILE A 2 -11.18 -13.13 -24.33
C ILE A 2 -10.51 -14.05 -23.31
N SER A 3 -9.26 -13.76 -22.96
CA SER A 3 -8.57 -14.41 -21.85
C SER A 3 -9.38 -14.13 -20.59
N ARG A 4 -10.14 -15.13 -20.12
CA ARG A 4 -10.83 -15.05 -18.83
C ARG A 4 -9.74 -15.17 -17.76
N GLU A 5 -9.18 -14.05 -17.34
CA GLU A 5 -8.31 -14.03 -16.17
C GLU A 5 -9.10 -14.56 -14.96
N LYS A 6 -8.73 -15.77 -14.58
CA LYS A 6 -9.28 -16.52 -13.46
C LYS A 6 -9.23 -15.61 -12.23
N PRO A 7 -10.34 -15.43 -11.50
CA PRO A 7 -10.29 -14.66 -10.26
C PRO A 7 -9.18 -15.23 -9.38
N MET A 8 -8.24 -14.37 -8.95
CA MET A 8 -7.16 -14.77 -8.06
C MET A 8 -7.78 -15.45 -6.84
N SER A 9 -7.34 -16.67 -6.58
CA SER A 9 -7.72 -17.41 -5.37
C SER A 9 -7.33 -16.57 -4.14
N LYS A 10 -8.13 -16.62 -3.08
CA LYS A 10 -7.79 -16.00 -1.79
C LYS A 10 -6.38 -16.39 -1.31
N ASN A 11 -5.92 -17.59 -1.69
CA ASN A 11 -4.57 -18.08 -1.39
C ASN A 11 -3.47 -17.31 -2.12
N ALA A 12 -3.71 -16.82 -3.34
CA ALA A 12 -2.74 -16.04 -4.11
C ALA A 12 -2.57 -14.63 -3.51
N ILE A 13 -3.67 -14.03 -3.01
CA ILE A 13 -3.65 -12.76 -2.30
C ILE A 13 -2.86 -12.92 -0.99
N LEU A 14 -3.17 -13.98 -0.23
CA LEU A 14 -2.47 -14.27 1.02
C LEU A 14 -0.97 -14.53 0.80
N GLN A 15 -0.60 -15.28 -0.24
CA GLN A 15 0.80 -15.51 -0.62
C GLN A 15 1.54 -14.21 -0.97
N THR A 16 0.85 -13.28 -1.62
CA THR A 16 1.45 -11.97 -1.96
C THR A 16 1.71 -11.15 -0.71
N TYR A 17 0.72 -11.02 0.19
CA TYR A 17 0.91 -10.30 1.45
C TYR A 17 1.98 -10.97 2.31
N PHE A 18 2.00 -12.29 2.33
CA PHE A 18 3.03 -13.05 3.03
C PHE A 18 4.41 -12.83 2.42
N GLY A 19 4.53 -12.79 1.09
CA GLY A 19 5.77 -12.46 0.39
C GLY A 19 6.27 -11.04 0.69
N ALA A 20 5.37 -10.05 0.69
CA ALA A 20 5.69 -8.67 1.07
C ALA A 20 6.15 -8.57 2.53
N LEU A 21 5.48 -9.27 3.44
CA LEU A 21 5.86 -9.32 4.86
C LEU A 21 7.22 -10.00 5.05
N LEU A 22 7.46 -11.13 4.39
CA LEU A 22 8.75 -11.84 4.42
C LEU A 22 9.88 -10.95 3.91
N PHE A 23 9.64 -10.25 2.81
CA PHE A 23 10.64 -9.39 2.20
C PHE A 23 10.94 -8.16 3.08
N ALA A 24 9.91 -7.55 3.67
CA ALA A 24 10.06 -6.48 4.65
C ALA A 24 10.86 -6.94 5.88
N THR A 25 10.53 -8.12 6.40
CA THR A 25 11.20 -8.70 7.58
C THR A 25 12.65 -9.03 7.28
N ALA A 26 12.94 -9.67 6.13
CA ALA A 26 14.30 -9.99 5.71
C ALA A 26 15.15 -8.73 5.55
N THR A 27 14.60 -7.68 4.94
CA THR A 27 15.27 -6.38 4.78
C THR A 27 15.52 -5.71 6.13
N GLY A 28 14.52 -5.69 7.01
CA GLY A 28 14.68 -5.14 8.37
C GLY A 28 15.74 -5.88 9.18
N LEU A 29 15.76 -7.22 9.12
CA LEU A 29 16.80 -8.02 9.76
C LEU A 29 18.18 -7.73 9.18
N PHE A 30 18.31 -7.66 7.86
CA PHE A 30 19.58 -7.33 7.20
C PHE A 30 20.11 -5.98 7.68
N VAL A 31 19.26 -4.96 7.72
CA VAL A 31 19.62 -3.61 8.19
C VAL A 31 20.01 -3.61 9.67
N TRP A 32 19.27 -4.35 10.50
CA TRP A 32 19.60 -4.53 11.91
C TRP A 32 20.96 -5.21 12.12
N PHE A 33 21.27 -6.25 11.33
CA PHE A 33 22.58 -6.93 11.37
C PHE A 33 23.73 -6.02 10.95
N ASN A 34 23.48 -4.98 10.16
CA ASN A 34 24.48 -3.97 9.79
C ASN A 34 24.66 -2.89 10.88
N GLY A 35 23.94 -2.98 12.00
CA GLY A 35 24.07 -2.05 13.12
C GLY A 35 23.47 -0.67 12.85
N GLU A 36 22.57 -0.56 11.86
CA GLU A 36 21.89 0.69 11.55
C GLU A 36 20.86 1.05 12.63
N ASP A 37 20.48 2.33 12.67
CA ASP A 37 19.56 2.85 13.65
C ASP A 37 18.09 2.47 13.37
N GLY A 38 17.23 2.65 14.37
CA GLY A 38 15.82 2.25 14.28
C GLY A 38 15.06 2.94 13.15
N VAL A 39 15.43 4.19 12.82
CA VAL A 39 14.87 4.94 11.70
C VAL A 39 15.23 4.29 10.37
N ALA A 40 16.51 3.97 10.15
CA ALA A 40 16.92 3.29 8.93
C ALA A 40 16.28 1.90 8.78
N ILE A 41 16.17 1.13 9.87
CA ILE A 41 15.48 -0.17 9.88
C ILE A 41 14.02 0.00 9.42
N PHE A 42 13.31 0.98 9.97
CA PHE A 42 11.93 1.26 9.61
C PHE A 42 11.80 1.69 8.13
N GLN A 43 12.57 2.68 7.69
CA GLN A 43 12.48 3.18 6.31
C GLN A 43 12.86 2.12 5.28
N LYS A 44 13.93 1.36 5.52
CA LYS A 44 14.42 0.33 4.59
C LYS A 44 13.52 -0.90 4.57
N SER A 45 12.92 -1.28 5.70
CA SER A 45 11.93 -2.37 5.72
C SER A 45 10.63 -2.02 4.99
N LEU A 46 10.27 -0.73 4.91
CA LEU A 46 9.14 -0.23 4.11
C LEU A 46 9.43 -0.13 2.61
N LEU A 47 10.70 -0.05 2.22
CA LEU A 47 11.15 -0.04 0.83
C LEU A 47 10.84 -1.36 0.10
N ALA A 48 10.91 -2.48 0.82
CA ALA A 48 10.60 -3.82 0.33
C ALA A 48 9.15 -3.98 -0.19
N PRO A 49 8.10 -3.65 0.59
CA PRO A 49 6.73 -3.68 0.08
C PRO A 49 6.51 -2.64 -1.02
N LEU A 50 7.19 -1.49 -0.98
CA LEU A 50 7.12 -0.49 -2.06
C LEU A 50 7.68 -1.05 -3.38
N TYR A 51 8.82 -1.73 -3.33
CA TYR A 51 9.41 -2.43 -4.47
C TYR A 51 8.45 -3.47 -5.04
N LEU A 52 7.89 -4.35 -4.19
CA LEU A 52 6.92 -5.36 -4.63
C LEU A 52 5.65 -4.76 -5.23
N LEU A 53 5.12 -3.68 -4.65
CA LEU A 53 3.96 -2.96 -5.18
C LEU A 53 4.28 -2.25 -6.50
N ALA A 54 5.49 -1.71 -6.65
CA ALA A 54 5.94 -1.05 -7.86
C ALA A 54 6.20 -2.03 -9.01
N THR A 55 6.85 -3.17 -8.74
CA THR A 55 7.17 -4.17 -9.77
C THR A 55 5.94 -4.95 -10.22
N THR A 56 5.03 -5.26 -9.30
CA THR A 56 3.83 -6.05 -9.64
C THR A 56 2.69 -5.13 -10.09
N GLY A 57 2.71 -3.87 -9.70
CA GLY A 57 1.67 -2.88 -9.95
C GLY A 57 0.46 -3.10 -9.06
N LEU A 58 0.04 -2.08 -8.30
CA LEU A 58 -1.12 -2.18 -7.40
C LEU A 58 -2.40 -2.62 -8.14
N ARG A 59 -2.53 -2.28 -9.42
CA ARG A 59 -3.65 -2.68 -10.27
C ARG A 59 -3.65 -4.14 -10.72
N HIS A 60 -2.53 -4.84 -10.61
CA HIS A 60 -2.53 -6.28 -10.83
C HIS A 60 -3.33 -7.00 -9.73
N PHE A 61 -3.21 -6.53 -8.49
CA PHE A 61 -4.00 -7.02 -7.36
C PHE A 61 -5.40 -6.43 -7.33
N PHE A 62 -5.53 -5.20 -7.81
CA PHE A 62 -6.79 -4.47 -7.88
C PHE A 62 -7.21 -4.16 -9.34
N PRO A 63 -7.52 -5.17 -10.19
CA PRO A 63 -7.88 -4.96 -11.59
C PRO A 63 -9.12 -4.07 -11.76
N ARG A 64 -9.04 -3.14 -12.71
CA ARG A 64 -10.05 -2.08 -12.99
C ARG A 64 -11.40 -2.66 -13.42
N GLU A 65 -11.41 -3.82 -14.07
CA GLU A 65 -12.66 -4.44 -14.58
C GLU A 65 -13.61 -4.85 -13.43
N ARG A 66 -13.10 -4.93 -12.19
CA ARG A 66 -13.90 -5.29 -11.01
C ARG A 66 -14.29 -4.11 -10.13
N ASP A 67 -13.88 -2.88 -10.44
CA ASP A 67 -14.16 -1.70 -9.61
C ASP A 67 -15.68 -1.47 -9.39
N HIS A 68 -16.51 -1.72 -10.41
CA HIS A 68 -17.96 -1.60 -10.26
C HIS A 68 -18.62 -2.68 -9.40
N ARG A 69 -17.98 -3.85 -9.23
CA ARG A 69 -18.47 -4.96 -8.40
C ARG A 69 -17.75 -5.09 -7.05
N ARG A 70 -16.78 -4.22 -6.75
CA ARG A 70 -16.03 -4.26 -5.48
C ARG A 70 -16.89 -3.80 -4.31
N GLY A 71 -16.77 -4.55 -3.20
CA GLY A 71 -17.27 -4.14 -1.90
C GLY A 71 -16.46 -2.97 -1.36
N ILE A 72 -17.09 -2.20 -0.49
CA ILE A 72 -16.54 -1.00 0.17
C ILE A 72 -15.17 -1.31 0.82
N LEU A 73 -15.02 -2.50 1.41
CA LEU A 73 -13.79 -2.94 2.08
C LEU A 73 -12.59 -3.04 1.14
N THR A 74 -12.77 -3.62 -0.05
CA THR A 74 -11.69 -3.78 -1.04
C THR A 74 -11.26 -2.44 -1.65
N MET A 75 -12.20 -1.49 -1.73
CA MET A 75 -11.93 -0.14 -2.18
C MET A 75 -11.13 0.66 -1.14
N LEU A 76 -11.47 0.50 0.14
CA LEU A 76 -10.71 1.05 1.25
C LEU A 76 -9.27 0.49 1.27
N GLU A 77 -9.12 -0.82 1.12
CA GLU A 77 -7.83 -1.50 1.09
C GLU A 77 -6.93 -0.99 -0.04
N TYR A 78 -7.47 -0.82 -1.25
CA TYR A 78 -6.74 -0.25 -2.38
C TYR A 78 -6.19 1.15 -2.07
N HIS A 79 -7.05 2.07 -1.61
CA HIS A 79 -6.64 3.46 -1.36
C HIS A 79 -5.73 3.58 -0.13
N ALA A 80 -5.89 2.72 0.88
CA ALA A 80 -4.98 2.66 2.00
C ALA A 80 -3.58 2.20 1.56
N LEU A 81 -3.48 1.16 0.71
CA LEU A 81 -2.22 0.68 0.17
C LEU A 81 -1.56 1.68 -0.78
N GLU A 82 -2.36 2.35 -1.62
CA GLU A 82 -1.90 3.43 -2.51
C GLU A 82 -1.32 4.60 -1.71
N ALA A 83 -2.02 5.03 -0.66
CA ALA A 83 -1.54 6.06 0.25
C ALA A 83 -0.32 5.61 1.06
N ALA A 84 -0.23 4.33 1.43
CA ALA A 84 0.95 3.76 2.09
C ALA A 84 2.19 3.82 1.19
N VAL A 85 2.08 3.43 -0.08
CA VAL A 85 3.20 3.56 -1.05
C VAL A 85 3.68 4.99 -1.14
N LEU A 86 2.74 5.94 -1.31
CA LEU A 86 3.08 7.36 -1.40
C LEU A 86 3.68 7.88 -0.08
N GLY A 87 3.16 7.45 1.06
CA GLY A 87 3.64 7.84 2.39
C GLY A 87 5.06 7.36 2.66
N VAL A 88 5.38 6.12 2.28
CA VAL A 88 6.76 5.59 2.37
C VAL A 88 7.71 6.39 1.48
N PHE A 89 7.31 6.71 0.24
CA PHE A 89 8.11 7.55 -0.64
C PHE A 89 8.42 8.92 -0.01
N LEU A 90 7.40 9.59 0.54
CA LEU A 90 7.58 10.88 1.19
C LEU A 90 8.44 10.81 2.44
N LEU A 91 8.31 9.75 3.25
CA LEU A 91 9.19 9.56 4.41
C LEU A 91 10.65 9.45 4.03
N ILE A 92 10.96 8.72 2.97
CA ILE A 92 12.34 8.52 2.51
C ILE A 92 12.89 9.80 1.86
N VAL A 93 12.08 10.52 1.09
CA VAL A 93 12.54 11.69 0.32
C VAL A 93 12.57 12.97 1.15
N ILE A 94 11.57 13.18 2.01
CA ILE A 94 11.45 14.41 2.81
C ILE A 94 12.17 14.26 4.15
N ASP A 95 12.23 13.04 4.71
CA ASP A 95 12.74 12.76 6.06
C ASP A 95 12.27 13.81 7.10
N PRO A 96 10.95 13.93 7.33
CA PRO A 96 10.36 15.08 8.03
C PRO A 96 10.79 15.20 9.50
N LEU A 97 11.31 14.10 10.08
CA LEU A 97 11.75 14.02 11.46
C LEU A 97 13.00 13.11 11.54
N PRO A 98 14.20 13.64 11.23
CA PRO A 98 15.43 12.86 11.25
C PRO A 98 15.71 12.35 12.67
N ASN A 99 16.07 11.08 12.79
CA ASN A 99 16.39 10.37 14.04
C ASN A 99 15.22 10.22 15.05
N ASP A 100 13.97 10.56 14.70
CA ASP A 100 12.79 10.31 15.55
C ASP A 100 11.89 9.23 14.95
N LEU A 101 12.17 7.98 15.32
CA LEU A 101 11.39 6.82 14.87
C LEU A 101 9.90 6.95 15.22
N ARG A 102 9.57 7.41 16.44
CA ARG A 102 8.17 7.52 16.87
C ARG A 102 7.44 8.56 16.03
N GLY A 103 8.09 9.69 15.79
CA GLY A 103 7.60 10.73 14.91
C GLY A 103 7.37 10.23 13.49
N GLN A 104 8.35 9.53 12.90
CA GLN A 104 8.21 8.99 11.55
C GLN A 104 7.06 7.98 11.42
N ILE A 105 6.86 7.11 12.41
CA ILE A 105 5.71 6.19 12.43
C ILE A 105 4.39 6.97 12.50
N LEU A 106 4.30 8.00 13.35
CA LEU A 106 3.09 8.81 13.47
C LEU A 106 2.77 9.58 12.18
N TYR A 107 3.78 10.20 11.57
CA TYR A 107 3.63 10.89 10.27
C TYR A 107 3.20 9.93 9.17
N PHE A 108 3.80 8.72 9.12
CA PHE A 108 3.38 7.68 8.19
C PHE A 108 1.90 7.36 8.34
N CYS A 109 1.49 6.99 9.56
CA CYS A 109 0.11 6.60 9.85
C CYS A 109 -0.87 7.73 9.55
N LEU A 110 -0.55 8.95 9.96
CA LEU A 110 -1.40 10.12 9.71
C LEU A 110 -1.54 10.39 8.21
N PHE A 111 -0.45 10.29 7.45
CA PHE A 111 -0.48 10.47 6.00
C PHE A 111 -1.36 9.41 5.32
N VAL A 112 -1.19 8.14 5.69
CA VAL A 112 -2.00 7.04 5.12
C VAL A 112 -3.49 7.22 5.42
N ILE A 113 -3.83 7.63 6.65
CA ILE A 113 -5.22 7.89 7.04
C ILE A 113 -5.80 9.07 6.25
N VAL A 114 -5.09 10.19 6.17
CA VAL A 114 -5.58 11.41 5.51
C VAL A 114 -5.71 11.21 4.00
N VAL A 115 -4.65 10.76 3.34
CA VAL A 115 -4.63 10.61 1.87
C VAL A 115 -5.45 9.41 1.44
N GLY A 116 -5.33 8.28 2.13
CA GLY A 116 -6.13 7.09 1.86
C GLY A 116 -7.62 7.35 2.06
N GLY A 117 -7.98 8.04 3.15
CA GLY A 117 -9.35 8.46 3.44
C GLY A 117 -9.91 9.44 2.40
N ALA A 118 -9.12 10.45 2.00
CA ALA A 118 -9.54 11.41 0.97
C ALA A 118 -9.76 10.72 -0.40
N ASN A 119 -8.83 9.88 -0.84
CA ASN A 119 -8.96 9.14 -2.10
C ASN A 119 -10.15 8.19 -2.08
N PHE A 120 -10.38 7.51 -0.95
CA PHE A 120 -11.55 6.67 -0.75
C PHE A 120 -12.87 7.46 -0.81
N ALA A 121 -12.94 8.62 -0.15
CA ALA A 121 -14.11 9.49 -0.17
C ALA A 121 -14.39 10.00 -1.59
N LEU A 122 -13.37 10.44 -2.32
CA LEU A 122 -13.51 10.87 -3.71
C LEU A 122 -13.99 9.73 -4.62
N GLY A 123 -13.44 8.52 -4.44
CA GLY A 123 -13.86 7.36 -5.21
C GLY A 123 -15.31 6.95 -4.94
N THR A 124 -15.76 7.02 -3.68
CA THR A 124 -17.16 6.71 -3.33
C THR A 124 -18.14 7.75 -3.88
N LEU A 125 -17.78 9.04 -3.86
CA LEU A 125 -18.56 10.13 -4.47
C LEU A 125 -18.65 10.01 -6.00
N GLN A 126 -17.59 9.58 -6.68
CA GLN A 126 -17.62 9.32 -8.12
C GLN A 126 -18.55 8.15 -8.48
N ARG A 127 -18.59 7.13 -7.61
CA ARG A 127 -19.45 5.95 -7.77
C ARG A 127 -20.93 6.29 -7.58
N SER A 128 -21.29 7.13 -6.62
CA SER A 128 -22.69 7.57 -6.44
C SER A 128 -23.18 8.39 -7.63
N ARG A 129 -22.36 9.33 -8.13
CA ARG A 129 -22.70 10.13 -9.34
C ARG A 129 -22.91 9.30 -10.61
N HIS A 130 -22.22 8.17 -10.77
CA HIS A 130 -22.42 7.28 -11.92
C HIS A 130 -23.61 6.32 -11.76
N GLY A 131 -24.11 6.12 -10.53
CA GLY A 131 -25.34 5.36 -10.28
C GLY A 131 -26.62 6.16 -10.52
N GLU A 132 -26.54 7.49 -10.52
CA GLU A 132 -27.68 8.41 -10.67
C GLU A 132 -28.03 8.70 -12.15
N ASN A 133 -27.11 8.40 -13.09
CA ASN A 133 -27.28 8.60 -14.54
C ASN A 133 -27.66 7.31 -15.30
N ARG A 134 -28.23 6.30 -14.63
CA ARG A 134 -28.72 5.06 -15.26
C ARG A 134 -30.18 4.81 -14.97
#